data_AF-A0A7I8XNJ9-F1
#
_entry.id   AF-A0A7I8XNJ9-F1
#
_cell.length_a   1.000
_cell.length_b   1.000
_cell.length_c   1.000
_cell.angle_alpha   90.00
_cell.angle_beta   90.00
_cell.angle_gamma   90.00
#
_symmetry.space_group_name_H-M   'P 1'
#
loop_
_entity.id
_entity.type
_entity.pdbx_description
1 polymer ?
#
loop_
_entity_poly.entity_id
_entity_poly.type
_entity_poly.pdbx_seq_one_letter_code
_entity_poly.pdbx_strand_id
1 'polypeptide(L)'
;MAPPPAPMRNLLHTKARRFVWAALGASIASTVLFNLTYVNNRRLNYEAFFASYDPYKRAQEICSYERKYLHTCPTELAKLAEEKGVEIAPL
;
A
#
# COMPACT_ATOMS: atom_id res chain seq x y z
N MET A 1 -29.97 -13.72 52.38
CA MET A 1 -30.47 -14.37 51.15
C MET A 1 -29.28 -14.50 50.21
N ALA A 2 -28.81 -15.73 49.94
CA ALA A 2 -27.68 -15.93 49.03
C ALA A 2 -28.11 -15.65 47.59
N PRO A 3 -27.26 -15.03 46.74
CA PRO A 3 -27.63 -14.77 45.35
C PRO A 3 -27.87 -16.09 44.59
N PRO A 4 -28.82 -16.11 43.63
CA PRO A 4 -29.12 -17.32 42.87
C PRO A 4 -27.87 -17.79 42.09
N PRO A 5 -27.66 -19.11 41.95
CA PRO A 5 -26.48 -19.65 41.27
C PRO A 5 -26.45 -19.17 39.82
N ALA A 6 -25.28 -18.67 39.38
CA ALA A 6 -25.09 -18.24 38.00
C ALA A 6 -25.38 -19.41 37.03
N PRO A 7 -26.07 -19.17 35.91
CA PRO A 7 -26.36 -20.22 34.94
C PRO A 7 -25.05 -20.76 34.35
N MET A 8 -24.70 -22.01 34.67
CA MET A 8 -23.43 -22.64 34.27
C MET A 8 -23.50 -23.39 32.92
N ARG A 9 -24.68 -23.53 32.30
CA ARG A 9 -24.86 -24.23 31.02
C ARG A 9 -24.49 -23.31 29.84
N ASN A 10 -23.87 -23.86 28.79
CA ASN A 10 -23.49 -23.16 27.55
C ASN A 10 -22.47 -22.02 27.70
N LEU A 11 -21.69 -22.02 28.78
CA LEU A 11 -20.73 -20.96 29.10
C LEU A 11 -19.64 -20.85 28.01
N LEU A 12 -19.16 -22.00 27.50
CA LEU A 12 -18.18 -22.06 26.41
C LEU A 12 -18.76 -21.54 25.10
N HIS A 13 -19.96 -21.96 24.72
CA HIS A 13 -20.61 -21.57 23.46
C HIS A 13 -20.92 -20.06 23.44
N THR A 14 -21.30 -19.49 24.58
CA THR A 14 -21.57 -18.05 24.71
C THR A 14 -20.30 -17.22 24.60
N LYS A 15 -19.21 -17.66 25.24
CA LYS A 15 -17.89 -17.03 25.09
C LYS A 15 -17.37 -17.13 23.65
N ALA A 16 -17.42 -18.31 23.05
CA ALA A 16 -17.00 -18.54 21.67
C ALA A 16 -17.75 -17.62 20.70
N ARG A 17 -19.08 -17.51 20.81
CA ARG A 17 -19.87 -16.61 19.96
C ARG A 17 -19.44 -15.15 20.09
N ARG A 18 -19.15 -14.66 21.29
CA ARG A 18 -18.64 -13.30 21.50
C ARG A 18 -17.28 -13.10 20.85
N PHE A 19 -16.37 -14.07 20.98
CA PHE A 19 -15.07 -14.00 20.33
C PHE A 19 -15.16 -14.01 18.81
N VAL A 20 -16.06 -14.81 18.22
CA VAL A 20 -16.28 -14.81 16.77
C VAL A 20 -16.74 -13.44 16.29
N TRP A 21 -17.70 -12.81 16.98
CA TRP A 21 -18.14 -11.46 16.62
C TRP A 21 -17.06 -10.40 16.83
N ALA A 22 -16.28 -10.49 17.90
CA ALA A 22 -15.16 -9.60 18.14
C ALA A 22 -14.07 -9.76 17.06
N ALA A 23 -13.75 -10.99 16.66
CA ALA A 23 -12.78 -11.29 15.61
C ALA A 23 -13.25 -10.78 14.24
N LEU A 24 -14.54 -10.94 13.92
CA LEU A 24 -15.13 -10.39 12.70
C LEU A 24 -15.10 -8.86 12.69
N GLY A 25 -15.41 -8.22 13.83
CA GLY A 25 -15.30 -6.77 13.95
C GLY A 25 -13.86 -6.28 13.76
N ALA A 26 -12.89 -6.97 14.38
CA ALA A 26 -11.48 -6.64 14.27
C ALA A 26 -10.96 -6.83 12.84
N SER A 27 -11.38 -7.88 12.12
CA SER A 27 -10.95 -8.14 10.74
C SER A 27 -11.53 -7.13 9.76
N ILE A 28 -12.79 -6.71 9.94
CA ILE A 28 -13.39 -5.66 9.12
C ILE A 28 -12.66 -4.33 9.38
N ALA A 29 -12.43 -3.99 10.65
CA ALA A 29 -11.74 -2.76 11.01
C ALA A 29 -10.31 -2.70 10.44
N SER A 30 -9.55 -3.80 10.53
CA SER A 30 -8.19 -3.86 9.98
C SER A 30 -8.18 -3.73 8.46
N THR A 31 -9.15 -4.33 7.78
CA THR A 31 -9.30 -4.23 6.32
C THR A 31 -9.61 -2.81 5.88
N VAL A 32 -10.54 -2.14 6.57
CA VAL A 32 -10.87 -0.73 6.28
C VAL A 32 -9.67 0.17 6.51
N LEU A 33 -8.96 -0.01 7.63
CA LEU A 33 -7.76 0.79 7.93
C LEU A 33 -6.68 0.60 6.86
N PHE A 34 -6.40 -0.64 6.46
CA PHE A 34 -5.44 -0.94 5.40
C PHE A 34 -5.84 -0.32 4.05
N ASN A 35 -7.12 -0.40 3.68
CA ASN A 35 -7.60 0.17 2.44
C ASN A 35 -7.40 1.70 2.40
N LEU A 36 -7.76 2.40 3.48
CA LEU A 36 -7.64 3.86 3.55
C LEU A 36 -6.19 4.33 3.62
N THR A 37 -5.35 3.68 4.42
CA THR A 37 -3.98 4.15 4.69
C THR A 37 -3.00 3.74 3.61
N TYR A 38 -3.11 2.51 3.09
CA TYR A 38 -2.15 1.97 2.13
C TYR A 38 -2.68 2.02 0.70
N VAL A 39 -3.84 1.41 0.45
CA VAL A 39 -4.34 1.21 -0.93
C VAL A 39 -4.73 2.53 -1.58
N ASN A 40 -5.55 3.35 -0.90
CA ASN A 40 -6.00 4.62 -1.45
C ASN A 40 -4.87 5.62 -1.61
N ASN A 41 -3.98 5.73 -0.63
CA ASN A 41 -2.83 6.61 -0.72
C ASN A 41 -1.95 6.23 -1.93
N ARG A 42 -1.64 4.93 -2.09
CA ARG A 42 -0.90 4.43 -3.26
C ARG A 42 -1.62 4.78 -4.56
N ARG A 43 -2.94 4.53 -4.66
CA ARG A 43 -3.73 4.84 -5.85
C ARG A 43 -3.63 6.32 -6.23
N LEU A 44 -3.83 7.23 -5.26
CA LEU A 44 -3.76 8.67 -5.49
C LEU A 44 -2.37 9.11 -5.95
N ASN A 45 -1.31 8.52 -5.40
CA ASN A 45 0.06 8.82 -5.82
C ASN A 45 0.33 8.38 -7.27
N TYR A 46 -0.18 7.22 -7.69
CA TYR A 46 -0.08 6.81 -9.09
C TYR A 46 -0.92 7.70 -10.02
N GLU A 47 -2.16 8.03 -9.62
CA GLU A 47 -3.00 8.93 -10.40
C GLU A 47 -2.35 10.32 -10.57
N ALA A 48 -1.76 10.85 -9.49
CA ALA A 48 -1.02 12.12 -9.53
C ALA A 48 0.23 12.01 -10.43
N PHE A 49 1.00 10.93 -10.33
CA PHE A 49 2.18 10.71 -11.17
C PHE A 49 1.80 10.69 -12.66
N PHE A 50 0.81 9.89 -13.04
CA PHE A 50 0.41 9.73 -14.44
C PHE A 50 -0.34 10.94 -15.01
N ALA A 51 -0.99 11.75 -14.17
CA ALA A 51 -1.66 12.96 -14.64
C ALA A 51 -0.69 13.96 -15.29
N SER A 52 0.57 13.98 -14.87
CA SER A 52 1.61 14.90 -15.38
C SER A 52 2.77 14.19 -16.09
N TYR A 53 2.69 12.87 -16.32
CA TYR A 53 3.80 12.09 -16.86
C TYR A 53 3.88 12.18 -18.39
N ASP A 54 4.95 12.79 -18.92
CA ASP A 54 5.28 12.77 -20.34
C ASP A 54 6.38 11.73 -20.63
N PRO A 55 6.06 10.62 -21.31
CA PRO A 55 7.00 9.54 -21.58
C PRO A 55 8.12 9.93 -22.55
N TYR A 56 7.86 10.84 -23.49
CA TYR A 56 8.85 11.26 -24.48
C TYR A 56 9.87 12.21 -23.86
N LYS A 57 9.39 13.15 -23.04
CA LYS A 57 10.23 14.09 -22.30
C LYS A 57 11.09 13.34 -21.28
N ARG A 58 10.54 12.31 -20.61
CA ARG A 58 11.30 11.41 -19.72
C ARG A 58 12.31 10.55 -20.47
N ALA A 59 12.00 10.03 -21.64
CA ALA A 59 12.95 9.26 -22.45
C ALA A 59 14.09 10.12 -23.02
N GLN A 60 13.86 11.42 -23.24
CA GLN A 60 14.92 12.37 -23.60
C GLN A 60 15.87 12.62 -22.42
N GLU A 61 15.35 12.79 -21.19
CA GLU A 61 16.19 12.82 -19.98
C GLU A 61 17.00 11.53 -19.86
N ILE A 62 16.28 10.39 -19.89
CA ILE A 62 16.65 9.04 -20.35
C ILE A 62 18.03 8.99 -21.03
N CYS A 63 17.96 9.46 -22.26
CA CYS A 63 19.01 9.41 -23.26
C CYS A 63 20.12 10.44 -23.11
N SER A 64 19.89 11.51 -22.37
CA SER A 64 20.87 12.56 -22.14
C SER A 64 21.96 12.18 -21.12
N TYR A 65 21.82 11.05 -20.41
CA TYR A 65 22.77 10.61 -19.38
C TYR A 65 24.08 10.05 -19.93
N GLU A 66 25.20 10.51 -19.38
CA GLU A 66 26.55 10.31 -19.94
C GLU A 66 27.02 8.85 -20.03
N ARG A 67 26.56 7.96 -19.13
CA ARG A 67 26.95 6.54 -19.14
C ARG A 67 25.99 5.67 -19.95
N LYS A 68 26.52 5.08 -21.03
CA LYS A 68 25.84 4.22 -22.00
C LYS A 68 26.21 2.73 -21.79
N TYR A 69 25.47 2.00 -20.97
CA TYR A 69 25.48 0.53 -20.86
C TYR A 69 24.56 -0.17 -21.90
N LEU A 70 23.63 0.53 -22.57
CA LEU A 70 22.75 -0.03 -23.61
C LEU A 70 23.15 0.61 -24.92
N HIS A 71 23.24 -0.22 -25.96
CA HIS A 71 23.71 0.18 -27.28
C HIS A 71 22.83 1.23 -27.97
N THR A 72 21.55 1.35 -27.62
CA THR A 72 20.61 2.31 -28.21
C THR A 72 19.79 3.01 -27.13
N CYS A 73 20.46 3.67 -26.17
CA CYS A 73 19.82 4.40 -25.05
C CYS A 73 18.99 3.49 -24.10
N PRO A 74 18.74 3.82 -22.81
CA PRO A 74 19.46 4.77 -21.96
C PRO A 74 19.65 4.26 -20.51
N THR A 75 20.86 4.33 -19.96
CA THR A 75 21.25 3.25 -19.02
C THR A 75 21.65 3.57 -17.62
N GLU A 76 21.88 4.82 -17.31
CA GLU A 76 22.21 5.18 -15.95
C GLU A 76 21.21 6.15 -15.32
N LEU A 77 20.12 6.50 -16.01
CA LEU A 77 18.86 6.82 -15.31
C LEU A 77 18.07 5.58 -14.91
N ALA A 78 18.48 4.42 -15.41
CA ALA A 78 18.26 3.18 -14.70
C ALA A 78 19.08 3.19 -13.39
N LYS A 79 20.40 3.46 -13.46
CA LYS A 79 21.32 3.35 -12.31
C LYS A 79 21.05 4.16 -11.06
N LEU A 80 20.18 5.17 -11.10
CA LEU A 80 20.01 6.04 -9.93
C LEU A 80 18.65 6.72 -9.77
N ALA A 81 17.68 6.43 -10.63
CA ALA A 81 16.33 6.17 -10.10
C ALA A 81 16.35 4.91 -9.19
N GLU A 82 17.41 4.10 -9.31
CA GLU A 82 17.83 2.93 -8.52
C GLU A 82 18.36 3.21 -7.10
N GLU A 83 18.97 4.36 -6.75
CA GLU A 83 19.55 4.50 -5.39
C GLU A 83 18.59 5.11 -4.35
N LYS A 84 17.67 5.99 -4.76
CA LYS A 84 16.79 6.74 -3.83
C LYS A 84 15.32 6.66 -4.17
N GLY A 85 15.01 5.96 -5.25
CA GLY A 85 13.66 5.75 -5.73
C GLY A 85 12.99 7.06 -6.12
N VAL A 86 13.25 7.54 -7.35
CA VAL A 86 12.50 8.60 -8.06
C VAL A 86 13.06 10.02 -7.78
N GLU A 87 13.24 10.95 -8.71
CA GLU A 87 12.42 11.54 -9.81
C GLU A 87 13.32 12.09 -10.93
N ILE A 88 12.78 12.50 -12.11
CA ILE A 88 12.95 13.85 -12.73
C ILE A 88 11.80 14.09 -13.75
N ALA A 89 11.26 15.30 -13.79
CA ALA A 89 10.46 15.83 -14.90
C ALA A 89 11.23 17.00 -15.57
N PRO A 90 11.11 17.21 -16.89
CA PRO A 90 12.16 17.86 -17.69
C PRO A 90 11.90 19.37 -17.91
N LEU A 91 12.92 20.10 -18.40
CA LEU A 91 12.98 21.55 -18.70
C LEU A 91 11.72 22.17 -19.34
#